data_AF-A0A2P5D1Y9-F1
#
_entry.id   AF-A0A2P5D1Y9-F1
#
_cell.length_a   1.000
_cell.length_b   1.000
_cell.length_c   1.000
_cell.angle_alpha   90.00
_cell.angle_beta   90.00
_cell.angle_gamma   90.00
#
_symmetry.space_group_name_H-M   'P 1'
#
loop_
_entity.id
_entity.type
_entity.pdbx_description
1 polymer ?
#
loop_
_entity_poly.entity_id
_entity_poly.type
_entity_poly.pdbx_seq_one_letter_code
_entity_poly.pdbx_strand_id
1 'polypeptide(L)'
;MAMAKFLALFILALFAISMLQTTVTASHGQGGHHYNNKNKYGPGSLKSYQCPSECTRRCGRTQYHKPCMFFCQKCCTKCLCVPPGYYGNKAVCPCYNNWKTKEGGPKCP
;
A
#
# COMPACT_ATOMS: atom_id res chain seq x y z
N MET A 1 54.61 -15.69 9.51
CA MET A 1 54.07 -14.71 8.52
C MET A 1 53.14 -15.33 7.45
N ALA A 2 52.94 -16.66 7.39
CA ALA A 2 52.00 -17.29 6.46
C ALA A 2 50.55 -17.29 6.99
N MET A 3 50.36 -17.58 8.29
CA MET A 3 49.02 -17.68 8.90
C MET A 3 48.23 -16.37 8.90
N ALA A 4 48.91 -15.23 9.07
CA ALA A 4 48.28 -13.91 8.97
C ALA A 4 47.76 -13.59 7.55
N LYS A 5 48.42 -14.11 6.51
CA LYS A 5 47.99 -13.95 5.12
C LYS A 5 46.78 -14.82 4.82
N PHE A 6 46.76 -16.06 5.32
CA PHE A 6 45.58 -16.94 5.20
C PHE A 6 44.38 -16.39 5.96
N LEU A 7 44.56 -15.85 7.17
CA LEU A 7 43.49 -15.20 7.92
C LEU A 7 42.96 -13.95 7.21
N ALA A 8 43.85 -13.12 6.64
CA ALA A 8 43.43 -11.94 5.87
C ALA A 8 42.63 -12.32 4.63
N LEU A 9 43.03 -13.36 3.89
CA LEU A 9 42.30 -13.86 2.72
C LEU A 9 40.94 -14.46 3.10
N PHE A 10 40.84 -15.15 4.24
CA PHE A 10 39.59 -15.73 4.73
C PHE A 10 38.58 -14.64 5.13
N ILE A 11 39.05 -13.59 5.82
CA ILE A 11 38.21 -12.44 6.19
C ILE A 11 37.70 -11.71 4.94
N LEU A 12 38.56 -11.49 3.93
CA LEU A 12 38.18 -10.87 2.65
C LEU A 12 37.10 -11.68 1.91
N ALA A 13 37.21 -13.01 1.92
CA ALA A 13 36.22 -13.90 1.31
C ALA A 13 34.85 -13.83 2.03
N LEU A 14 34.83 -13.78 3.36
CA LEU A 14 33.59 -13.67 4.14
C LEU A 14 32.85 -12.34 3.89
N PHE A 15 33.59 -11.22 3.79
CA PHE A 15 33.01 -9.93 3.42
C PHE A 15 32.42 -9.91 2.00
N ALA A 16 33.05 -10.59 1.04
CA ALA A 16 32.54 -10.69 -0.33
C ALA A 16 31.24 -11.52 -0.40
N ILE A 17 31.13 -12.60 0.39
CA ILE A 17 29.94 -13.46 0.42
C ILE A 17 28.74 -12.74 1.08
N SER A 18 28.97 -11.87 2.05
CA SER A 18 27.91 -11.09 2.72
C SER A 18 27.17 -10.12 1.79
N MET A 19 27.72 -9.79 0.62
CA MET A 19 27.07 -8.90 -0.37
C MET A 19 26.03 -9.61 -1.23
N LEU A 20 25.88 -10.95 -1.13
CA LEU A 20 24.98 -11.72 -2.01
C LEU A 20 23.57 -11.95 -1.44
N GLN A 21 23.25 -11.46 -0.24
CA GLN A 21 21.93 -11.64 0.37
C GLN A 21 21.31 -10.33 0.87
N THR A 22 21.01 -9.38 -0.01
CA THR A 22 20.13 -8.23 0.34
C THR A 22 19.26 -7.74 -0.83
N THR A 23 18.60 -8.66 -1.56
CA THR A 23 17.44 -8.29 -2.39
C THR A 23 16.33 -9.34 -2.30
N VAL A 24 15.84 -9.61 -1.09
CA VAL A 24 14.46 -10.07 -0.92
C VAL A 24 13.71 -8.97 -0.17
N THR A 25 12.64 -8.51 -0.82
CA THR A 25 11.67 -7.50 -0.39
C THR A 25 12.04 -6.03 -0.63
N ALA A 26 11.57 -5.51 -1.78
CA ALA A 26 10.72 -4.31 -1.90
C ALA A 26 10.85 -3.71 -3.31
N SER A 27 9.89 -4.03 -4.19
CA SER A 27 9.15 -3.04 -5.01
C SER A 27 8.52 -3.70 -6.23
N HIS A 28 7.29 -4.21 -6.09
CA HIS A 28 6.36 -4.22 -7.22
C HIS A 28 5.89 -2.77 -7.42
N GLY A 29 6.54 -2.04 -8.32
CA GLY A 29 6.22 -0.64 -8.55
C GLY A 29 6.58 -0.18 -9.96
N GLN A 30 5.54 0.30 -10.65
CA GLN A 30 5.54 1.15 -11.86
C GLN A 30 5.67 0.40 -13.20
N GLY A 31 4.93 0.70 -14.25
CA GLY A 31 3.99 1.76 -14.64
C GLY A 31 3.57 1.43 -16.09
N GLY A 32 2.60 2.02 -16.76
CA GLY A 32 1.79 3.20 -16.56
C GLY A 32 1.12 3.46 -17.91
N HIS A 33 -0.15 3.07 -18.06
CA HIS A 33 -0.93 3.54 -19.20
C HIS A 33 -1.48 4.92 -18.83
N HIS A 34 -0.80 5.95 -19.31
CA HIS A 34 -1.30 7.33 -19.31
C HIS A 34 -2.54 7.42 -20.19
N TYR A 35 -3.71 7.11 -19.63
CA TYR A 35 -4.96 7.70 -20.11
C TYR A 35 -5.23 8.93 -19.28
N ASN A 36 -5.14 10.07 -19.95
CA ASN A 36 -5.54 11.38 -19.51
C ASN A 36 -7.02 11.30 -19.09
N ASN A 37 -7.32 11.12 -17.79
CA ASN A 37 -8.69 11.21 -17.32
C ASN A 37 -8.72 11.86 -15.94
N LYS A 38 -9.31 13.07 -15.92
CA LYS A 38 -9.46 13.96 -14.78
C LYS A 38 -10.34 13.40 -13.64
N ASN A 39 -10.78 12.13 -13.71
CA ASN A 39 -11.60 11.46 -12.69
C ASN A 39 -10.84 10.34 -11.92
N LYS A 40 -9.64 10.62 -11.39
CA LYS A 40 -8.91 9.64 -10.55
C LYS A 40 -9.69 9.16 -9.31
N TYR A 41 -10.62 9.96 -8.83
CA TYR A 41 -11.38 9.70 -7.62
C TYR A 41 -12.87 9.90 -7.93
N GLY A 42 -13.54 8.82 -8.29
CA GLY A 42 -14.97 8.78 -8.60
C GLY A 42 -15.49 7.35 -8.60
N PRO A 43 -16.82 7.13 -8.53
CA PRO A 43 -17.38 5.77 -8.60
C PRO A 43 -16.90 5.03 -9.86
N GLY A 44 -16.31 3.85 -9.69
CA GLY A 44 -15.77 3.06 -10.81
C GLY A 44 -14.37 3.49 -11.29
N SER A 45 -13.70 4.42 -10.60
CA SER A 45 -12.32 4.80 -10.93
C SER A 45 -11.29 3.73 -10.58
N LEU A 46 -11.66 2.74 -9.75
CA LEU A 46 -10.81 1.62 -9.37
C LEU A 46 -11.44 0.29 -9.78
N LYS A 47 -10.58 -0.69 -10.08
CA LYS A 47 -10.96 -2.11 -10.17
C LYS A 47 -10.76 -2.78 -8.81
N SER A 48 -11.51 -3.85 -8.53
CA SER A 48 -11.48 -4.55 -7.23
C SER A 48 -10.08 -5.00 -6.80
N TYR A 49 -9.21 -5.39 -7.75
CA TYR A 49 -7.83 -5.80 -7.45
C TYR A 49 -6.92 -4.63 -7.03
N GLN A 50 -7.32 -3.37 -7.28
CA GLN A 50 -6.58 -2.17 -6.87
C GLN A 50 -6.98 -1.72 -5.45
N CYS A 51 -8.04 -2.29 -4.88
CA CYS A 51 -8.51 -1.93 -3.54
C CYS A 51 -7.45 -2.17 -2.43
N PRO A 52 -6.69 -3.28 -2.42
CA PRO A 52 -5.70 -3.51 -1.38
C PRO A 52 -4.65 -2.39 -1.32
N SER A 53 -4.08 -1.97 -2.45
CA SER A 53 -3.05 -0.91 -2.50
C SER A 53 -3.60 0.45 -2.08
N GLU A 54 -4.77 0.83 -2.58
CA GLU A 54 -5.40 2.11 -2.23
C GLU A 54 -5.83 2.16 -0.77
N CYS A 55 -6.30 1.04 -0.22
CA CYS A 55 -6.61 0.95 1.19
C CYS A 55 -5.36 1.07 2.04
N THR A 56 -4.26 0.36 1.70
CA THR A 56 -2.97 0.48 2.40
C THR A 56 -2.55 1.94 2.51
N ARG A 57 -2.69 2.70 1.42
CA ARG A 57 -2.46 4.15 1.43
C ARG A 57 -3.42 4.86 2.39
N ARG A 58 -4.73 4.65 2.28
CA ARG A 58 -5.73 5.32 3.10
C ARG A 58 -5.53 5.10 4.60
N CYS A 59 -5.15 3.89 5.00
CA CYS A 59 -4.98 3.51 6.40
C CYS A 59 -3.54 3.65 6.93
N GLY A 60 -2.60 4.15 6.12
CA GLY A 60 -1.17 4.17 6.48
C GLY A 60 -0.79 5.03 7.69
N ARG A 61 -1.70 5.87 8.21
CA ARG A 61 -1.48 6.73 9.39
C ARG A 61 -2.40 6.45 10.57
N THR A 62 -3.22 5.38 10.52
CA THR A 62 -4.08 5.02 11.66
C THR A 62 -3.39 4.04 12.61
N GLN A 63 -3.61 4.21 13.90
CA GLN A 63 -3.24 3.22 14.92
C GLN A 63 -4.10 1.95 14.81
N TYR A 64 -5.31 2.07 14.25
CA TYR A 64 -6.27 0.98 14.07
C TYR A 64 -6.16 0.38 12.66
N HIS A 65 -4.96 -0.04 12.26
CA HIS A 65 -4.68 -0.46 10.88
C HIS A 65 -5.54 -1.65 10.42
N LYS A 66 -5.67 -2.69 11.24
CA LYS A 66 -6.46 -3.90 10.92
C LYS A 66 -7.94 -3.60 10.64
N PRO A 67 -8.70 -2.94 11.53
CA PRO A 67 -10.09 -2.60 11.24
C PRO A 67 -10.22 -1.58 10.10
N CYS A 68 -9.28 -0.63 9.97
CA CYS A 68 -9.29 0.30 8.83
C CYS A 68 -9.16 -0.44 7.49
N MET A 69 -8.21 -1.38 7.36
CA MET A 69 -8.08 -2.24 6.17
C MET A 69 -9.39 -2.95 5.85
N PHE A 70 -9.98 -3.60 6.85
CA PHE A 70 -11.18 -4.40 6.68
C PHE A 70 -12.35 -3.55 6.13
N PHE A 71 -12.63 -2.42 6.76
CA PHE A 71 -13.71 -1.54 6.31
C PHE A 71 -13.37 -0.85 4.99
N CYS A 72 -12.14 -0.40 4.79
CA CYS A 72 -11.73 0.21 3.54
C CYS A 72 -11.91 -0.74 2.35
N GLN A 73 -11.43 -1.99 2.47
CA GLN A 73 -11.54 -2.97 1.40
C GLN A 73 -13.00 -3.31 1.10
N LYS A 74 -13.84 -3.47 2.13
CA LYS A 74 -15.28 -3.65 1.98
C LYS A 74 -15.93 -2.48 1.22
N CYS A 75 -15.59 -1.25 1.60
CA CYS A 75 -16.03 -0.02 0.94
C CYS A 75 -15.54 0.08 -0.51
N CYS A 76 -14.28 -0.25 -0.77
CA CYS A 76 -13.71 -0.19 -2.09
C CYS A 76 -14.29 -1.25 -3.03
N THR A 77 -14.49 -2.49 -2.59
CA THR A 77 -15.07 -3.53 -3.47
C THR A 77 -16.52 -3.23 -3.84
N LYS A 78 -17.27 -2.55 -2.96
CA LYS A 78 -18.65 -2.12 -3.24
C LYS A 78 -18.71 -0.87 -4.13
N CYS A 79 -17.89 0.13 -3.82
CA CYS A 79 -17.99 1.46 -4.42
C CYS A 79 -16.97 1.73 -5.53
N LEU A 80 -15.98 0.85 -5.68
CA LEU A 80 -14.90 0.93 -6.66
C LEU A 80 -14.18 2.30 -6.64
N CYS A 81 -14.00 2.85 -5.43
CA CYS A 81 -13.42 4.17 -5.19
C CYS A 81 -12.82 4.23 -3.77
N VAL A 82 -11.64 4.86 -3.62
CA VAL A 82 -11.00 5.17 -2.32
C VAL A 82 -10.55 6.63 -2.33
N PRO A 83 -10.96 7.47 -1.36
CA PRO A 83 -10.56 8.88 -1.33
C PRO A 83 -9.04 9.11 -1.24
N PRO A 84 -8.55 10.26 -1.74
CA PRO A 84 -7.15 10.65 -1.59
C PRO A 84 -6.81 11.02 -0.14
N GLY A 85 -5.53 10.91 0.21
CA GLY A 85 -5.02 11.14 1.56
C GLY A 85 -5.41 10.06 2.57
N TYR A 86 -5.06 10.27 3.83
CA TYR A 86 -5.31 9.34 4.94
C TYR A 86 -6.66 9.59 5.63
N TYR A 87 -7.14 10.84 5.59
CA TYR A 87 -8.38 11.30 6.23
C TYR A 87 -9.15 12.25 5.30
N GLY A 88 -10.44 12.49 5.58
CA GLY A 88 -11.25 13.46 4.83
C GLY A 88 -11.48 13.09 3.36
N ASN A 89 -11.78 14.09 2.52
CA ASN A 89 -12.01 13.98 1.07
C ASN A 89 -13.07 12.96 0.63
N LYS A 90 -13.94 12.49 1.53
CA LYS A 90 -14.89 11.43 1.21
C LYS A 90 -15.88 11.84 0.12
N ALA A 91 -16.18 13.15 -0.01
CA ALA A 91 -17.08 13.69 -1.03
C ALA A 91 -16.70 13.34 -2.48
N VAL A 92 -15.41 13.07 -2.76
CA VAL A 92 -14.96 12.65 -4.10
C VAL A 92 -15.44 11.23 -4.48
N CYS A 93 -15.75 10.41 -3.47
CA CYS A 93 -16.29 9.07 -3.63
C CYS A 93 -17.68 9.01 -2.95
N PRO A 94 -18.78 9.48 -3.60
CA PRO A 94 -20.09 9.57 -2.95
C PRO A 94 -20.58 8.27 -2.32
N CYS A 95 -20.44 7.12 -3.01
CA CYS A 95 -20.80 5.81 -2.45
C CYS A 95 -20.02 5.49 -1.17
N TYR A 96 -18.71 5.78 -1.15
CA TYR A 96 -17.84 5.56 0.01
C TYR A 96 -18.21 6.49 1.18
N ASN A 97 -18.56 7.74 0.89
CA ASN A 97 -18.97 8.73 1.89
C ASN A 97 -20.33 8.42 2.53
N ASN A 98 -21.26 7.97 1.68
CA ASN A 98 -22.66 7.77 2.06
C ASN A 98 -22.92 6.40 2.68
N TRP A 99 -21.93 5.50 2.69
CA TRP A 99 -22.10 4.22 3.37
C TRP A 99 -22.08 4.41 4.88
N LYS A 100 -23.24 4.20 5.52
CA LYS A 100 -23.42 4.34 6.96
C LYS A 100 -23.56 2.99 7.68
N THR A 101 -23.29 2.99 8.98
CA THR A 101 -23.64 1.90 9.91
C THR A 101 -25.13 1.93 10.20
N LYS A 102 -25.65 0.93 10.93
CA LYS A 102 -27.06 0.90 11.35
C LYS A 102 -27.42 2.06 12.29
N GLU A 103 -26.42 2.56 13.03
CA GLU A 103 -26.53 3.71 13.95
C GLU A 103 -26.39 5.06 13.23
N GLY A 104 -26.22 5.07 11.90
CA GLY A 104 -26.11 6.29 11.09
C GLY A 104 -24.69 6.87 10.99
N GLY A 105 -23.72 6.33 11.73
CA GLY A 105 -22.32 6.74 11.67
C GLY A 105 -21.61 6.37 10.36
N PRO A 106 -20.46 6.99 10.04
CA PRO A 106 -19.68 6.64 8.85
C PRO A 106 -19.14 5.21 8.96
N LYS A 107 -19.38 4.38 7.95
CA LYS A 107 -18.90 2.99 7.91
C LYS A 107 -17.51 2.84 7.30
N CYS A 108 -17.17 3.71 6.35
CA CYS A 108 -15.90 3.66 5.63
C CYS A 108 -14.88 4.64 6.24
N PRO A 109 -13.58 4.27 6.30
CA PRO A 109 -12.53 5.07 6.97
C PRO A 109 -12.16 6.40 6.29
#